data_AF-A0A537TET5-F1
#
_entry.id   AF-A0A537TET5-F1
#
_cell.length_a   1.000
_cell.length_b   1.000
_cell.length_c   1.000
_cell.angle_alpha   90.00
_cell.angle_beta   90.00
_cell.angle_gamma   90.00
#
_symmetry.space_group_name_H-M   'P 1'
#
loop_
_entity.id
_entity.type
_entity.pdbx_description
1 polymer ?
#
loop_
_entity_poly.entity_id
_entity_poly.type
_entity_poly.pdbx_seq_one_letter_code
_entity_poly.pdbx_strand_id
1 'polypeptide(L)'
;MAEELALATAAAFAGAAIYINLAEQPARLGVDDKALLAEWKLSYARGFAMQASLALASALFGLLAFWFTRDWRSLLGAALIFANWPYTLLVILPITKRIAATPPDAAAAETRRLIETWGMLHAGRSTLGLAATLFYLWASA
;
A
#
# COMPACT_ATOMS: atom_id res chain seq x y z
N MET A 1 -11.49 11.09 19.07
CA MET A 1 -10.37 11.66 18.26
C MET A 1 -9.37 10.62 17.74
N ALA A 2 -8.82 9.73 18.57
CA ALA A 2 -7.80 8.79 18.11
C ALA A 2 -8.35 7.76 17.10
N GLU A 3 -9.56 7.26 17.30
CA GLU A 3 -10.20 6.29 16.39
C GLU A 3 -10.51 6.89 15.03
N GLU A 4 -11.02 8.12 15.01
CA GLU A 4 -11.36 8.85 13.79
C GLU A 4 -10.11 9.17 12.99
N LEU A 5 -9.00 9.50 13.66
CA LEU A 5 -7.69 9.67 13.01
C LEU A 5 -7.14 8.34 12.46
N ALA A 6 -7.30 7.24 13.20
CA ALA A 6 -6.91 5.90 12.76
C ALA A 6 -7.71 5.48 11.51
N LEU A 7 -9.03 5.70 11.54
CA LEU A 7 -9.95 5.46 10.44
C LEU A 7 -9.61 6.32 9.22
N ALA A 8 -9.45 7.63 9.39
CA ALA A 8 -9.18 8.55 8.29
C ALA A 8 -7.86 8.22 7.59
N THR A 9 -6.80 7.93 8.35
CA THR A 9 -5.49 7.57 7.79
C THR A 9 -5.49 6.18 7.16
N ALA A 10 -6.22 5.20 7.72
CA ALA A 10 -6.43 3.89 7.09
C ALA A 10 -7.20 4.02 5.78
N ALA A 11 -8.29 4.79 5.76
CA ALA A 11 -9.10 5.02 4.56
C ALA A 11 -8.29 5.72 3.45
N ALA A 12 -7.47 6.72 3.80
CA ALA A 12 -6.55 7.37 2.86
C ALA A 12 -5.52 6.37 2.30
N PHE A 13 -4.95 5.50 3.14
CA PHE A 13 -4.06 4.43 2.69
C PHE A 13 -4.78 3.47 1.73
N ALA A 14 -5.96 2.98 2.11
CA ALA A 14 -6.74 2.02 1.34
C ALA A 14 -7.15 2.60 -0.02
N GLY A 15 -7.62 3.85 -0.04
CA GLY A 15 -7.95 4.57 -1.28
C GLY A 15 -6.74 4.69 -2.22
N ALA A 16 -5.58 5.08 -1.68
CA ALA A 16 -4.35 5.14 -2.47
C ALA A 16 -3.91 3.76 -3.01
N ALA A 17 -4.01 2.70 -2.19
CA ALA A 17 -3.66 1.35 -2.60
C ALA A 17 -4.59 0.84 -3.71
N ILE A 18 -5.90 1.05 -3.55
CA ILE A 18 -6.92 0.69 -4.54
C ILE A 18 -6.71 1.48 -5.84
N TYR A 19 -6.42 2.78 -5.76
CA TYR A 19 -6.12 3.60 -6.93
C TYR A 19 -4.94 3.05 -7.73
N ILE A 20 -3.87 2.59 -7.07
CA ILE A 20 -2.72 1.98 -7.74
C ILE A 20 -3.18 0.77 -8.57
N ASN A 21 -4.03 -0.09 -8.01
CA ASN A 21 -4.50 -1.29 -8.71
C ASN A 21 -5.51 -1.00 -9.82
N LEU A 22 -6.41 -0.03 -9.64
CA LEU A 22 -7.53 0.21 -10.55
C LEU A 22 -7.25 1.23 -11.65
N ALA A 23 -6.40 2.22 -11.39
CA ALA A 23 -6.14 3.32 -12.31
C ALA A 23 -4.68 3.38 -12.73
N GLU A 24 -3.76 3.48 -11.78
CA GLU A 24 -2.34 3.72 -12.07
C GLU A 24 -1.70 2.54 -12.81
N GLN A 25 -1.89 1.32 -12.33
CA GLN A 25 -1.30 0.12 -12.91
C GLN A 25 -1.86 -0.19 -14.31
N PRO A 26 -3.18 -0.19 -14.56
CA PRO A 26 -3.68 -0.38 -15.93
C PRO A 26 -3.20 0.70 -16.90
N ALA A 27 -3.16 1.96 -16.48
CA ALA A 27 -2.63 3.05 -17.31
C ALA A 27 -1.14 2.84 -17.64
N ARG A 28 -0.32 2.47 -16.63
CA ARG A 28 1.09 2.11 -16.79
C ARG A 28 1.30 0.96 -17.76
N LEU A 29 0.45 -0.06 -17.73
CA LEU A 29 0.55 -1.22 -18.64
C LEU A 29 0.13 -0.88 -20.08
N GLY A 30 -0.58 0.23 -20.30
CA GLY A 30 -1.04 0.67 -21.62
C GLY A 30 0.01 1.38 -22.49
N VAL A 31 1.21 1.65 -21.96
CA VAL A 31 2.32 2.31 -22.70
C VAL A 31 3.45 1.33 -22.99
N ASP A 32 4.42 1.73 -23.82
CA ASP A 32 5.59 0.91 -24.15
C ASP A 32 6.49 0.64 -22.94
N ASP A 33 7.36 -0.38 -23.03
CA ASP A 33 8.16 -0.87 -21.89
C ASP A 33 9.07 0.20 -21.27
N LYS A 34 9.63 1.10 -22.09
CA LYS A 34 10.50 2.18 -21.61
C LYS A 34 9.69 3.23 -20.85
N ALA A 35 8.57 3.66 -21.39
CA ALA A 35 7.65 4.59 -20.72
C ALA A 35 7.08 3.99 -19.43
N LEU A 36 6.69 2.71 -19.46
CA LEU A 36 6.20 1.94 -18.33
C LEU A 36 7.21 1.90 -17.19
N LEU A 37 8.48 1.59 -17.48
CA LEU A 37 9.53 1.54 -16.46
C LEU A 37 9.84 2.94 -15.91
N ALA A 38 9.88 3.95 -16.78
CA ALA A 38 10.13 5.33 -16.39
C ALA A 38 9.05 5.86 -15.44
N GLU A 39 7.78 5.64 -15.78
CA GLU A 39 6.66 6.05 -14.93
C GLU A 39 6.70 5.28 -13.61
N TRP A 40 6.87 3.95 -13.61
CA TRP A 40 6.96 3.16 -12.38
C TRP A 40 8.06 3.67 -11.44
N LYS A 41 9.26 4.00 -11.96
CA LYS A 41 10.35 4.53 -11.11
C LYS A 41 9.99 5.88 -10.49
N LEU A 42 9.29 6.74 -11.22
CA LEU A 42 8.88 8.07 -10.74
C LEU A 42 7.77 7.98 -9.69
N SER A 43 6.77 7.13 -9.89
CA SER A 43 5.63 6.99 -8.98
C SER A 43 5.96 6.13 -7.77
N TYR A 44 6.72 5.04 -7.92
CA TYR A 44 7.02 4.09 -6.85
C TYR A 44 7.63 4.75 -5.61
N ALA A 45 8.66 5.59 -5.77
CA ALA A 45 9.34 6.21 -4.62
C ALA A 45 8.39 7.12 -3.82
N ARG A 46 7.53 7.87 -4.53
CA ARG A 46 6.54 8.78 -3.91
C ARG A 46 5.41 8.00 -3.25
N GLY A 47 4.87 7.00 -3.95
CA GLY A 47 3.83 6.12 -3.44
C GLY A 47 4.29 5.33 -2.21
N PHE A 48 5.53 4.83 -2.22
CA PHE A 48 6.14 4.14 -1.08
C PHE A 48 6.19 5.05 0.15
N ALA A 49 6.73 6.27 0.01
CA ALA A 49 6.82 7.21 1.13
C ALA A 49 5.43 7.55 1.70
N MET A 50 4.48 7.92 0.83
CA MET A 50 3.12 8.27 1.26
C MET A 50 2.43 7.10 1.97
N GLN A 51 2.39 5.93 1.35
CA GLN A 51 1.69 4.78 1.91
C GLN A 51 2.37 4.24 3.19
N ALA A 52 3.70 4.27 3.28
CA ALA A 52 4.41 3.85 4.49
C ALA A 52 4.08 4.77 5.67
N SER A 53 4.05 6.09 5.45
CA SER A 53 3.69 7.08 6.47
C SER A 53 2.23 6.96 6.90
N LEU A 54 1.29 6.78 5.97
CA LEU A 54 -0.13 6.58 6.28
C LEU A 54 -0.36 5.31 7.10
N ALA A 55 0.27 4.20 6.73
CA ALA A 55 0.15 2.95 7.47
C ALA A 55 0.70 3.07 8.90
N LEU A 56 1.85 3.71 9.08
CA LEU A 56 2.45 3.93 10.40
C LEU A 56 1.58 4.86 11.26
N ALA A 57 1.13 5.99 10.71
CA ALA A 57 0.25 6.91 11.42
C ALA A 57 -1.04 6.22 11.86
N SER A 58 -1.68 5.48 10.96
CA SER A 58 -2.90 4.73 11.26
C SER A 58 -2.70 3.68 12.35
N ALA A 59 -1.59 2.92 12.30
CA ALA A 59 -1.27 1.96 13.36
C ALA A 59 -1.08 2.64 14.72
N LEU A 60 -0.34 3.75 14.78
CA LEU A 60 -0.10 4.49 16.02
C LEU A 60 -1.40 5.07 16.60
N PHE A 61 -2.28 5.62 15.77
CA PHE A 61 -3.57 6.11 16.22
C PHE A 61 -4.49 4.98 16.69
N GLY A 62 -4.50 3.83 16.01
CA GLY A 62 -5.27 2.67 16.46
C GLY A 62 -4.77 2.09 17.79
N LEU A 63 -3.46 2.04 18.00
CA LEU A 63 -2.87 1.67 19.30
C LEU A 63 -3.22 2.67 20.40
N LEU A 64 -3.19 3.97 20.09
CA LEU A 64 -3.58 5.02 21.03
C LEU A 64 -5.08 4.95 21.37
N ALA A 65 -5.93 4.69 20.39
CA ALA A 65 -7.35 4.43 20.59
C ALA A 65 -7.56 3.25 21.54
N PHE A 66 -6.95 2.10 21.25
CA PHE A 66 -7.00 0.93 22.12
C PHE A 66 -6.53 1.25 23.54
N TRP A 67 -5.45 2.03 23.70
CA TRP A 67 -4.95 2.39 25.03
C TRP A 67 -6.00 3.11 25.88
N PHE A 68 -6.78 4.02 25.27
CA PHE A 68 -7.81 4.80 25.95
C PHE A 68 -9.13 4.05 26.12
N THR A 69 -9.61 3.34 25.10
CA THR A 69 -10.94 2.71 25.10
C THR A 69 -10.92 1.26 25.57
N ARG A 70 -9.75 0.61 25.49
CA ARG A 70 -9.55 -0.83 25.66
C ARG A 70 -10.36 -1.68 24.67
N ASP A 71 -10.81 -1.07 23.58
CA ASP A 71 -11.53 -1.76 22.52
C ASP A 71 -10.56 -2.53 21.62
N TRP A 72 -10.63 -3.86 21.69
CA TRP A 72 -9.80 -4.76 20.91
C TRP A 72 -10.00 -4.59 19.39
N ARG A 73 -11.14 -4.05 18.93
CA ARG A 73 -11.41 -3.78 17.51
C ARG A 73 -10.38 -2.80 16.93
N SER A 74 -10.06 -1.75 17.68
CA SER A 74 -9.02 -0.76 17.33
C SER A 74 -7.62 -1.38 17.31
N LEU A 75 -7.33 -2.32 18.21
CA LEU A 75 -6.07 -3.06 18.19
C LEU A 75 -5.93 -3.95 16.94
N LEU A 76 -7.02 -4.62 16.53
CA LEU A 76 -7.02 -5.45 15.32
C LEU A 76 -6.87 -4.61 14.05
N GLY A 77 -7.55 -3.46 13.97
CA GLY A 77 -7.33 -2.48 12.89
C GLY A 77 -5.87 -2.04 12.79
N ALA A 78 -5.22 -1.75 13.93
CA ALA A 78 -3.82 -1.37 13.99
C ALA A 78 -2.88 -2.49 13.53
N ALA A 79 -3.15 -3.72 13.94
CA ALA A 79 -2.38 -4.88 13.49
C ALA A 79 -2.50 -5.10 11.98
N LEU A 80 -3.71 -5.01 11.41
CA LEU A 80 -3.96 -5.19 9.98
C LEU A 80 -3.28 -4.12 9.12
N ILE A 81 -3.39 -2.85 9.49
CA ILE A 81 -2.74 -1.78 8.70
C ILE A 81 -1.22 -1.88 8.83
N PHE A 82 -0.70 -2.18 10.03
CA PHE A 82 0.74 -2.38 10.25
C PHE A 82 1.28 -3.56 9.45
N ALA A 83 0.51 -4.64 9.28
CA ALA A 83 0.89 -5.81 8.49
C ALA A 83 1.26 -5.50 7.03
N ASN A 84 0.89 -4.32 6.50
CA ASN A 84 1.40 -3.86 5.22
C ASN A 84 2.92 -3.74 5.16
N TRP A 85 3.60 -3.40 6.26
CA TRP A 85 5.06 -3.33 6.31
C TRP A 85 5.72 -4.69 6.11
N PRO A 86 5.48 -5.72 6.95
CA PRO A 86 6.07 -7.04 6.74
C PRO A 86 5.64 -7.64 5.40
N TYR A 87 4.38 -7.45 4.98
CA TYR A 87 3.95 -7.89 3.65
C TYR A 87 4.78 -7.25 2.54
N THR A 88 4.95 -5.92 2.58
CA THR A 88 5.74 -5.20 1.57
C THR A 88 7.19 -5.63 1.56
N LEU A 89 7.81 -5.77 2.74
CA LEU A 89 9.24 -6.13 2.86
C LEU A 89 9.53 -7.57 2.44
N LEU A 90 8.64 -8.51 2.75
CA LEU A 90 8.87 -9.93 2.48
C LEU A 90 8.39 -10.36 1.09
N VAL A 91 7.26 -9.81 0.62
CA VAL A 91 6.60 -10.27 -0.60
C VAL A 91 6.87 -9.34 -1.80
N ILE A 92 6.73 -8.02 -1.62
CA ILE A 92 6.80 -7.07 -2.73
C ILE A 92 8.25 -6.62 -3.00
N LEU A 93 9.02 -6.34 -1.96
CA LEU A 93 10.37 -5.77 -2.06
C LEU A 93 11.33 -6.59 -2.94
N PRO A 94 11.33 -7.93 -2.94
CA PRO A 94 12.17 -8.71 -3.85
C PRO A 94 11.89 -8.39 -5.32
N ILE A 95 10.61 -8.25 -5.68
CA ILE A 95 10.19 -7.89 -7.06
C ILE A 95 10.55 -6.44 -7.37
N THR A 96 10.27 -5.51 -6.45
CA THR A 96 10.66 -4.10 -6.58
C THR A 96 12.15 -3.95 -6.88
N LYS A 97 13.02 -4.67 -6.16
CA LYS A 97 14.48 -4.59 -6.38
C LYS A 97 14.87 -5.02 -7.79
N ARG A 98 14.23 -6.06 -8.34
CA ARG A 98 14.48 -6.52 -9.72
C ARG A 98 14.03 -5.49 -10.75
N ILE A 99 12.86 -4.87 -10.55
CA ILE A 99 12.36 -3.80 -11.43
C ILE A 99 13.31 -2.60 -11.38
N ALA A 100 13.66 -2.13 -10.17
CA ALA A 100 14.51 -0.97 -9.97
C ALA A 100 15.91 -1.13 -10.59
N ALA A 101 16.44 -2.36 -10.59
CA ALA A 101 17.73 -2.70 -11.18
C ALA A 101 17.74 -2.66 -12.72
N THR A 102 16.57 -2.64 -13.39
CA THR A 102 16.52 -2.54 -14.85
C THR A 102 16.94 -1.13 -15.31
N PRO A 103 17.96 -0.99 -16.18
CA PRO A 103 18.30 0.30 -16.80
C PRO A 103 17.16 0.85 -17.67
N PRO A 104 16.95 2.18 -17.74
CA PRO A 104 15.84 2.78 -18.51
C PRO A 104 15.76 2.33 -19.97
N ASP A 105 16.92 2.13 -20.58
CA ASP A 105 17.17 1.77 -21.98
C ASP A 105 17.21 0.25 -22.22
N ALA A 106 17.11 -0.55 -21.16
CA ALA A 106 17.07 -2.02 -21.21
C ALA A 106 15.69 -2.60 -20.84
N ALA A 107 14.66 -1.75 -20.73
CA ALA A 107 13.30 -2.20 -20.47
C ALA A 107 12.79 -3.11 -21.61
N ALA A 108 12.30 -4.29 -21.24
CA ALA A 108 11.81 -5.30 -22.18
C ALA A 108 10.66 -6.11 -21.58
N ALA A 109 10.23 -7.17 -22.28
CA ALA A 109 9.14 -8.05 -21.87
C ALA A 109 9.31 -8.62 -20.44
N GLU A 110 10.54 -8.93 -20.01
CA GLU A 110 10.79 -9.39 -18.63
C GLU A 110 10.51 -8.29 -17.59
N THR A 111 10.90 -7.04 -17.87
CA THR A 111 10.60 -5.89 -17.01
C THR A 111 9.08 -5.68 -16.88
N ARG A 112 8.36 -5.80 -18.00
CA ARG A 112 6.90 -5.73 -18.02
C ARG A 112 6.27 -6.81 -17.13
N ARG A 113 6.69 -8.07 -17.29
CA ARG A 113 6.20 -9.19 -16.47
C ARG A 113 6.45 -8.99 -14.97
N LEU A 114 7.58 -8.42 -14.61
CA LEU A 114 7.87 -8.06 -13.22
C LEU A 114 6.93 -6.98 -12.70
N ILE A 115 6.65 -5.95 -13.50
CA ILE A 115 5.74 -4.86 -13.14
C ILE A 115 4.28 -5.34 -13.08
N GLU A 116 3.85 -6.26 -13.95
CA GLU A 116 2.57 -6.95 -13.85
C GLU A 116 2.44 -7.72 -12.54
N THR A 117 3.46 -8.52 -12.20
CA THR A 117 3.53 -9.27 -10.94
C THR A 117 3.49 -8.34 -9.74
N TRP A 118 4.25 -7.24 -9.78
CA TRP A 118 4.24 -6.20 -8.75
C TRP A 118 2.84 -5.61 -8.55
N GLY A 119 2.14 -5.28 -9.64
CA GLY A 119 0.78 -4.77 -9.61
C GLY A 119 -0.19 -5.74 -8.95
N MET A 120 -0.11 -7.03 -9.31
CA MET A 120 -0.94 -8.09 -8.69
C MET A 120 -0.69 -8.23 -7.19
N LEU A 121 0.59 -8.23 -6.76
CA LEU A 121 0.93 -8.30 -5.33
C LEU A 121 0.44 -7.06 -4.56
N HIS A 122 0.36 -5.90 -5.20
CA HIS A 122 -0.13 -4.69 -4.54
C HIS A 122 -1.59 -4.80 -4.08
N ALA A 123 -2.40 -5.68 -4.68
CA ALA A 123 -3.77 -5.94 -4.24
C ALA A 123 -3.86 -6.49 -2.82
N GLY A 124 -2.81 -7.18 -2.34
CA GLY A 124 -2.71 -7.60 -0.94
C GLY A 124 -2.69 -6.41 0.01
N ARG A 125 -2.03 -5.31 -0.38
CA ARG A 125 -1.99 -4.07 0.42
C ARG A 125 -3.35 -3.39 0.46
N SER A 126 -4.05 -3.37 -0.67
CA SER A 126 -5.42 -2.86 -0.77
C SER A 126 -6.37 -3.63 0.16
N THR A 127 -6.24 -4.95 0.20
CA THR A 127 -7.04 -5.82 1.08
C THR A 127 -6.77 -5.54 2.56
N LEU A 128 -5.50 -5.49 2.97
CA LEU A 128 -5.11 -5.19 4.36
C LEU A 128 -5.57 -3.79 4.79
N GLY A 129 -5.40 -2.80 3.92
CA GLY A 129 -5.83 -1.42 4.17
C GLY A 129 -7.35 -1.33 4.34
N LEU A 130 -8.11 -1.92 3.40
CA LEU A 130 -9.57 -1.93 3.45
C LEU A 130 -10.08 -2.65 4.70
N ALA A 131 -9.51 -3.81 5.04
CA ALA A 131 -9.87 -4.52 6.26
C ALA A 131 -9.64 -3.66 7.51
N ALA A 132 -8.48 -3.01 7.62
CA ALA A 132 -8.20 -2.10 8.73
C ALA A 132 -9.21 -0.94 8.81
N THR A 133 -9.55 -0.32 7.68
CA THR A 133 -10.59 0.72 7.60
C THR A 133 -11.92 0.23 8.13
N LEU A 134 -12.36 -0.98 7.73
CA LEU A 134 -13.63 -1.55 8.19
C LEU A 134 -13.62 -1.85 9.69
N PHE A 135 -12.50 -2.33 10.24
CA PHE A 135 -12.36 -2.55 11.69
C PHE A 135 -12.41 -1.26 12.49
N TYR A 136 -11.75 -0.19 12.02
CA TYR A 136 -11.84 1.11 12.69
C TYR A 136 -13.25 1.72 12.57
N LEU A 137 -13.90 1.57 11.42
CA LEU A 137 -15.28 2.01 11.26
C LEU A 137 -16.21 1.27 12.22
N TRP A 138 -16.00 -0.03 12.41
CA TRP A 138 -16.77 -0.82 13.38
C TRP A 138 -16.45 -0.44 14.83
N ALA A 139 -15.20 -0.12 15.16
CA ALA A 139 -14.82 0.34 16.50
C ALA A 139 -15.52 1.65 16.88
N SER A 140 -15.67 2.56 15.91
CA SER A 140 -16.34 3.86 16.08
C SER A 140 -17.87 3.82 15.97
N ALA A 141 -18.47 2.64 15.84
CA ALA A 141 -19.92 2.43 15.74
C ALA A 141 -20.55 2.03 17.08
#